data_AF-A0AB34IG25-F1
#
_entry.id   AF-A0AB34IG25-F1
#
_cell.length_a   1.000
_cell.length_b   1.000
_cell.length_c   1.000
_cell.angle_alpha   90.00
_cell.angle_beta   90.00
_cell.angle_gamma   90.00
#
_symmetry.space_group_name_H-M   'P 1'
#
loop_
_entity.id
_entity.type
_entity.pdbx_description
1 polymer ?
#
loop_
_entity_poly.entity_id
_entity_poly.type
_entity_poly.pdbx_seq_one_letter_code
_entity_poly.pdbx_strand_id
1 'polypeptide(L)'
;MRSLLSLLSRPHCLALAATSASFAACAAAAAAPPSPPFARVVSYNLLSSSLAPPSHFVACSPSDLLASTRLRRIEALLSQQTDAGALVCLQELSAEWVGALTPFFERKGYTFVTAAYGRQFDGYMGVGLAWPAERFESVTVELARAAETKEWPAAEGEGEKGGREGWGEWVAKWARAAWGGGGGGGERRFDALEEAARRKNVLLSAKLRCKRTAKEFSVSTYHMPCLFGSDEKVVVIHAALAAQRAAKFADGVPYILAGDFNFTPTSSPYKLITEGQLPAGHPQLPQMAAADAWRPEVRPPLRSAYLEALGAEPDFTNLALNKFSGEQSFCETLDYIFLSPGDWAVGGVKPLPPREAVLPHCKSYPSASEPSDHVLIWADLHLAEEK
;
A
#
# COMPACT_ATOMS: atom_id res chain seq x y z
N MET A 1 -66.67 14.56 59.32
CA MET A 1 -66.01 15.75 59.94
C MET A 1 -64.91 15.24 60.85
N ARG A 2 -63.77 15.96 60.90
CA ARG A 2 -62.52 15.73 61.65
C ARG A 2 -62.62 14.80 62.89
N SER A 3 -61.64 13.92 63.09
CA SER A 3 -60.62 14.05 64.16
C SER A 3 -59.97 12.71 64.60
N LEU A 4 -58.63 12.67 64.50
CA LEU A 4 -57.57 12.16 65.42
C LEU A 4 -57.56 10.76 66.10
N LEU A 5 -56.33 10.19 66.08
CA LEU A 5 -55.62 9.35 67.10
C LEU A 5 -56.16 7.92 67.34
N SER A 6 -55.40 6.87 67.70
CA SER A 6 -53.96 6.54 67.78
C SER A 6 -53.80 5.06 68.23
N LEU A 7 -52.66 4.44 67.89
CA LEU A 7 -51.91 3.38 68.64
C LEU A 7 -52.27 1.87 68.55
N LEU A 8 -51.26 1.15 68.04
CA LEU A 8 -50.60 -0.10 68.49
C LEU A 8 -51.33 -1.45 68.53
N SER A 9 -50.83 -2.41 67.73
CA SER A 9 -50.35 -3.73 68.20
C SER A 9 -49.52 -4.45 67.11
N ARG A 10 -48.30 -4.87 67.45
CA ARG A 10 -47.48 -5.89 66.75
C ARG A 10 -48.05 -7.29 67.10
N PRO A 11 -47.74 -8.44 66.42
CA PRO A 11 -46.37 -8.79 66.01
C PRO A 11 -46.12 -9.88 64.91
N HIS A 12 -44.83 -10.15 64.69
CA HIS A 12 -44.16 -11.40 64.26
C HIS A 12 -43.89 -11.72 62.77
N CYS A 13 -42.58 -11.92 62.53
CA CYS A 13 -41.93 -12.44 61.34
C CYS A 13 -42.24 -13.93 61.11
N LEU A 14 -42.38 -14.31 59.84
CA LEU A 14 -42.06 -15.64 59.33
C LEU A 14 -41.47 -15.47 57.92
N ALA A 15 -40.18 -15.79 57.80
CA ALA A 15 -39.46 -15.82 56.54
C ALA A 15 -39.80 -17.10 55.77
N LEU A 16 -40.17 -16.97 54.49
CA LEU A 16 -40.18 -18.09 53.54
C LEU A 16 -39.09 -17.86 52.50
N ALA A 17 -38.17 -18.82 52.45
CA ALA A 17 -37.13 -18.96 51.46
C ALA A 17 -37.75 -19.29 50.09
N ALA A 18 -37.36 -18.52 49.07
CA ALA A 18 -37.61 -18.86 47.67
C ALA A 18 -36.34 -19.50 47.09
N THR A 19 -36.48 -20.76 46.68
CA THR A 19 -35.49 -21.52 45.91
C THR A 19 -35.39 -20.96 44.48
N SER A 20 -34.24 -20.39 44.15
CA SER A 20 -33.91 -19.97 42.78
C SER A 20 -33.48 -21.18 41.94
N ALA A 21 -34.16 -21.36 40.82
CA ALA A 21 -33.83 -22.35 39.81
C ALA A 21 -32.46 -22.05 39.17
N SER A 22 -31.70 -23.13 38.97
CA SER A 22 -30.37 -23.19 38.39
C SER A 22 -30.36 -22.72 36.93
N PHE A 23 -29.68 -21.61 36.66
CA PHE A 23 -29.07 -21.34 35.36
C PHE A 23 -27.61 -21.79 35.44
N ALA A 24 -27.32 -22.93 34.82
CA ALA A 24 -25.95 -23.41 34.64
C ALA A 24 -25.20 -22.40 33.75
N ALA A 25 -24.25 -21.68 34.35
CA ALA A 25 -23.30 -20.87 33.63
C ALA A 25 -22.35 -21.78 32.83
N CYS A 26 -22.51 -21.80 31.51
CA CYS A 26 -21.42 -22.19 30.63
C CYS A 26 -20.43 -21.04 30.64
N ALA A 27 -19.49 -21.05 31.60
CA ALA A 27 -18.35 -20.16 31.58
C ALA A 27 -17.51 -20.57 30.36
N ALA A 28 -17.66 -19.82 29.26
CA ALA A 28 -16.67 -19.83 28.20
C ALA A 28 -15.33 -19.58 28.87
N ALA A 29 -14.42 -20.56 28.79
CA ALA A 29 -13.04 -20.35 29.19
C ALA A 29 -12.55 -19.09 28.47
N ALA A 30 -12.30 -18.03 29.23
CA ALA A 30 -11.68 -16.83 28.69
C ALA A 30 -10.34 -17.30 28.11
N ALA A 31 -10.27 -17.39 26.78
CA ALA A 31 -9.03 -17.68 26.09
C ALA A 31 -7.99 -16.69 26.62
N ALA A 32 -6.79 -17.20 26.93
CA ALA A 32 -5.67 -16.33 27.27
C ALA A 32 -5.58 -15.20 26.22
N PRO A 33 -5.28 -13.96 26.62
CA PRO A 33 -5.14 -12.87 25.66
C PRO A 33 -4.18 -13.32 24.56
N PRO A 34 -4.50 -13.10 23.28
CA PRO A 34 -3.66 -13.56 22.18
C PRO A 34 -2.24 -13.05 22.40
N SER A 35 -1.25 -13.92 22.17
CA SER A 35 0.15 -13.52 22.25
C SER A 35 0.40 -12.28 21.38
N PRO A 36 1.23 -11.32 21.81
CA PRO A 36 1.50 -10.14 21.00
C PRO A 36 2.08 -10.56 19.63
N PRO A 37 1.76 -9.84 18.55
CA PRO A 37 2.29 -10.16 17.22
C PRO A 37 3.80 -10.08 17.20
N PHE A 38 4.43 -10.92 16.36
CA PHE A 38 5.86 -10.81 16.10
C PHE A 38 6.18 -9.44 15.48
N ALA A 39 5.35 -9.01 14.52
CA ALA A 39 5.38 -7.68 13.93
C ALA A 39 3.96 -7.23 13.54
N ARG A 40 3.63 -5.97 13.81
CA ARG A 40 2.55 -5.29 13.10
C ARG A 40 3.15 -4.63 11.87
N VAL A 41 2.59 -4.83 10.69
CA VAL A 41 2.99 -4.14 9.46
C VAL A 41 1.90 -3.16 9.07
N VAL A 42 2.28 -1.94 8.76
CA VAL A 42 1.41 -0.86 8.27
C VAL A 42 1.78 -0.56 6.83
N SER A 43 0.79 -0.36 5.97
CA SER A 43 0.95 0.25 4.65
C SER A 43 0.07 1.50 4.57
N TYR A 44 0.61 2.61 4.06
CA TYR A 44 -0.15 3.84 3.91
C TYR A 44 0.39 4.77 2.82
N ASN A 45 -0.41 4.98 1.77
CA ASN A 45 -0.22 6.07 0.81
C ASN A 45 -0.67 7.39 1.45
N LEU A 46 0.24 8.35 1.56
CA LEU A 46 0.01 9.60 2.29
C LEU A 46 -0.69 10.69 1.48
N LEU A 47 -0.86 10.49 0.17
CA LEU A 47 -1.23 11.52 -0.80
C LEU A 47 -0.28 12.72 -0.78
N SER A 48 0.54 12.86 -1.80
CA SER A 48 1.46 14.00 -1.92
C SER A 48 0.69 15.32 -1.89
N SER A 49 1.16 16.30 -1.10
CA SER A 49 0.54 17.64 -1.05
C SER A 49 0.54 18.34 -2.40
N SER A 50 1.51 18.03 -3.27
CA SER A 50 1.54 18.55 -4.64
C SER A 50 0.42 17.98 -5.53
N LEU A 51 -0.15 16.83 -5.15
CA LEU A 51 -1.23 16.14 -5.87
C LEU A 51 -2.61 16.40 -5.25
N ALA A 52 -2.69 17.12 -4.13
CA ALA A 52 -3.92 17.37 -3.39
C ALA A 52 -4.49 18.82 -3.49
N PRO A 53 -4.36 19.58 -4.60
CA PRO A 53 -4.97 20.90 -4.65
C PRO A 53 -6.51 20.80 -4.67
N PRO A 54 -7.24 21.81 -4.15
CA PRO A 54 -8.71 21.83 -4.20
C PRO A 54 -9.31 21.71 -5.61
N SER A 55 -8.55 22.08 -6.64
CA SER A 55 -8.96 21.91 -8.05
C SER A 55 -8.87 20.47 -8.55
N HIS A 56 -8.20 19.58 -7.82
CA HIS A 56 -8.11 18.15 -8.13
C HIS A 56 -9.17 17.36 -7.37
N PHE A 57 -9.26 17.50 -6.05
CA PHE A 57 -10.23 16.81 -5.18
C PHE A 57 -11.48 17.67 -4.96
N VAL A 58 -12.31 17.77 -5.99
CA VAL A 58 -13.42 18.74 -6.06
C VAL A 58 -14.56 18.47 -5.07
N ALA A 59 -14.66 17.24 -4.55
CA ALA A 59 -15.67 16.87 -3.56
C ALA A 59 -15.19 17.01 -2.10
N CYS A 60 -13.91 17.33 -1.88
CA CYS A 60 -13.33 17.47 -0.55
C CYS A 60 -13.46 18.90 -0.03
N SER A 61 -13.57 19.07 1.29
CA SER A 61 -13.46 20.39 1.90
C SER A 61 -12.05 20.95 1.69
N PRO A 62 -11.87 22.19 1.22
CA PRO A 62 -10.54 22.79 1.07
C PRO A 62 -9.72 22.78 2.37
N SER A 63 -10.36 22.87 3.53
CA SER A 63 -9.67 22.81 4.83
C SER A 63 -9.04 21.44 5.13
N ASP A 64 -9.64 20.37 4.60
CA ASP A 64 -9.16 19.00 4.75
C ASP A 64 -8.05 18.66 3.76
N LEU A 65 -7.89 19.45 2.70
CA LEU A 65 -6.82 19.32 1.71
C LEU A 65 -5.53 20.05 2.11
N LEU A 66 -5.61 21.01 3.04
CA LEU A 66 -4.44 21.77 3.50
C LEU A 66 -3.36 20.82 4.04
N ALA A 67 -2.14 20.94 3.50
CA ALA A 67 -0.99 20.12 3.91
C ALA A 67 -0.78 20.11 5.43
N SER A 68 -0.86 21.27 6.09
CA SER A 68 -0.71 21.35 7.54
C SER A 68 -1.82 20.64 8.33
N THR A 69 -3.06 20.63 7.80
CA THR A 69 -4.18 19.89 8.41
C THR A 69 -3.97 18.39 8.24
N ARG A 70 -3.62 17.94 7.03
CA ARG A 70 -3.37 16.53 6.73
C ARG A 70 -2.19 16.00 7.53
N LEU A 71 -1.09 16.75 7.63
CA LEU A 71 0.09 16.37 8.39
C LEU A 71 -0.24 16.06 9.86
N ARG A 72 -0.98 16.95 10.55
CA ARG A 72 -1.35 16.72 11.95
C ARG A 72 -2.17 15.43 12.13
N ARG A 73 -3.06 15.14 11.19
CA ARG A 73 -3.89 13.92 11.21
C ARG A 73 -3.07 12.68 10.86
N ILE A 74 -2.16 12.77 9.88
CA ILE A 74 -1.20 11.71 9.52
C ILE A 74 -0.33 11.38 10.74
N GLU A 75 0.28 12.37 11.39
CA GLU A 75 1.09 12.15 12.60
C GLU A 75 0.27 11.52 13.73
N ALA A 76 -1.01 11.87 13.88
CA ALA A 76 -1.88 11.23 14.87
C ALA A 76 -2.14 9.75 14.56
N LEU A 77 -2.42 9.40 13.29
CA LEU A 77 -2.58 8.02 12.85
C LEU A 77 -1.28 7.22 13.00
N LEU A 78 -0.16 7.80 12.56
CA LEU A 78 1.16 7.19 12.68
C LEU A 78 1.58 7.05 14.14
N SER A 79 1.23 7.99 15.03
CA SER A 79 1.54 7.88 16.46
C SER A 79 0.97 6.58 17.02
N GLN A 80 -0.31 6.31 16.76
CA GLN A 80 -0.97 5.08 17.23
C GLN A 80 -0.23 3.82 16.76
N GLN A 81 0.28 3.82 15.52
CA GLN A 81 1.02 2.68 14.98
C GLN A 81 2.44 2.59 15.53
N THR A 82 3.12 3.72 15.70
CA THR A 82 4.47 3.75 16.28
C THR A 82 4.46 3.34 17.76
N ASP A 83 3.42 3.72 18.50
CA ASP A 83 3.21 3.33 19.89
C ASP A 83 2.92 1.82 20.02
N ALA A 84 2.36 1.20 18.98
CA ALA A 84 2.20 -0.25 18.87
C ALA A 84 3.48 -0.97 18.38
N GLY A 85 4.58 -0.25 18.12
CA GLY A 85 5.82 -0.85 17.64
C GLY A 85 5.73 -1.40 16.21
N ALA A 86 4.89 -0.82 15.34
CA ALA A 86 4.67 -1.31 13.99
C ALA A 86 5.85 -1.04 13.04
N LEU A 87 6.03 -1.88 12.03
CA LEU A 87 6.80 -1.58 10.82
C LEU A 87 5.92 -0.72 9.92
N VAL A 88 6.42 0.41 9.43
CA VAL A 88 5.61 1.39 8.69
C VAL A 88 6.12 1.54 7.27
N CYS A 89 5.30 1.14 6.29
CA CYS A 89 5.53 1.29 4.86
C CYS A 89 4.70 2.47 4.34
N LEU A 90 5.36 3.47 3.76
CA LEU A 90 4.74 4.70 3.27
C LEU A 90 4.90 4.85 1.76
N GLN A 91 3.87 5.36 1.10
CA GLN A 91 3.85 5.72 -0.31
C GLN A 91 3.43 7.19 -0.48
N GLU A 92 3.69 7.75 -1.66
CA GLU A 92 3.57 9.19 -1.96
C GLU A 92 4.23 10.11 -0.92
N LEU A 93 5.37 9.66 -0.41
CA LEU A 93 6.16 10.41 0.54
C LEU A 93 6.89 11.54 -0.20
N SER A 94 6.23 12.69 -0.32
CA SER A 94 6.80 13.91 -0.90
C SER A 94 8.00 14.43 -0.11
N ALA A 95 8.85 15.26 -0.71
CA ALA A 95 9.97 15.90 -0.01
C ALA A 95 9.52 16.72 1.22
N GLU A 96 8.34 17.35 1.15
CA GLU A 96 7.72 18.04 2.30
C GLU A 96 7.40 17.05 3.43
N TRP A 97 6.80 15.91 3.08
CA TRP A 97 6.51 14.82 4.03
C TRP A 97 7.78 14.20 4.62
N VAL A 98 8.85 14.02 3.85
CA VAL A 98 10.15 13.56 4.37
C VAL A 98 10.65 14.52 5.44
N GLY A 99 10.65 15.83 5.16
CA GLY A 99 11.11 16.86 6.10
C GLY A 99 10.33 16.88 7.42
N ALA A 100 9.02 16.63 7.36
CA ALA A 100 8.15 16.60 8.54
C ALA A 100 8.24 15.28 9.31
N LEU A 101 8.23 14.13 8.61
CA LEU A 101 8.13 12.82 9.24
C LEU A 101 9.47 12.27 9.75
N THR A 102 10.60 12.75 9.22
CA THR A 102 11.92 12.37 9.75
C THR A 102 12.07 12.68 11.25
N PRO A 103 11.86 13.93 11.71
CA PRO A 103 11.95 14.22 13.14
C PRO A 103 10.80 13.58 13.94
N PHE A 104 9.64 13.29 13.33
CA PHE A 104 8.59 12.51 13.98
C PHE A 104 9.05 11.09 14.32
N PHE A 105 9.61 10.36 13.36
CA PHE A 105 10.11 9.00 13.59
C PHE A 105 11.32 8.96 14.53
N GLU A 106 12.21 9.96 14.45
CA GLU A 106 13.33 10.11 15.38
C GLU A 106 12.85 10.21 16.83
N ARG A 107 11.85 11.07 17.12
CA ARG A 107 11.25 11.20 18.45
C ARG A 107 10.57 9.92 18.94
N LYS A 108 10.09 9.07 18.03
CA LYS A 108 9.49 7.77 18.34
C LYS A 108 10.52 6.66 18.53
N GLY A 109 11.81 6.92 18.30
CA GLY A 109 12.87 5.90 18.39
C GLY A 109 12.91 4.95 17.19
N TYR A 110 12.52 5.43 16.02
CA TYR A 110 12.46 4.65 14.79
C TYR A 110 13.65 4.94 13.89
N THR A 111 14.16 3.90 13.24
CA THR A 111 14.96 4.11 12.01
C THR A 111 14.00 4.37 10.87
N PHE A 112 14.29 5.37 10.04
CA PHE A 112 13.47 5.75 8.89
C PHE A 112 14.32 5.94 7.65
N VAL A 113 14.02 5.17 6.60
CA VAL A 113 14.71 5.22 5.30
C VAL A 113 13.71 5.64 4.24
N THR A 114 14.14 6.47 3.29
CA THR A 114 13.28 6.99 2.22
C THR A 114 13.95 6.82 0.86
N ALA A 115 13.14 6.69 -0.19
CA ALA A 115 13.60 6.58 -1.56
C ALA A 115 12.68 7.39 -2.49
N ALA A 116 13.16 8.55 -2.93
CA ALA A 116 12.45 9.39 -3.90
C ALA A 116 12.63 8.88 -5.33
N TYR A 117 11.55 8.93 -6.12
CA TYR A 117 11.59 8.62 -7.56
C TYR A 117 10.75 9.58 -8.43
N GLY A 118 9.91 10.38 -7.78
CA GLY A 118 9.04 11.38 -8.39
C GLY A 118 9.80 12.57 -8.96
N ARG A 119 9.04 13.58 -9.38
CA ARG A 119 9.56 14.81 -10.00
C ARG A 119 8.90 16.04 -9.36
N GLN A 120 9.30 17.23 -9.82
CA GLN A 120 8.79 18.48 -9.26
C GLN A 120 7.25 18.56 -9.15
N PHE A 121 6.50 18.04 -10.13
CA PHE A 121 5.04 18.14 -10.15
C PHE A 121 4.35 17.31 -9.05
N ASP A 122 4.98 16.25 -8.56
CA ASP A 122 4.47 15.35 -7.52
C ASP A 122 5.14 15.58 -6.16
N GLY A 123 5.97 16.62 -6.04
CA GLY A 123 6.70 16.94 -4.82
C GLY A 123 7.93 16.05 -4.60
N TYR A 124 8.50 15.49 -5.67
CA TYR A 124 9.60 14.53 -5.63
C TYR A 124 9.26 13.31 -4.77
N MET A 125 8.03 12.82 -4.90
CA MET A 125 7.51 11.78 -4.02
C MET A 125 8.25 10.45 -4.17
N GLY A 126 8.13 9.64 -3.13
CA GLY A 126 8.79 8.36 -3.05
C GLY A 126 8.08 7.39 -2.13
N VAL A 127 8.84 6.40 -1.67
CA VAL A 127 8.45 5.49 -0.60
C VAL A 127 9.28 5.72 0.65
N GLY A 128 8.73 5.34 1.80
CA GLY A 128 9.42 5.34 3.08
C GLY A 128 9.21 4.05 3.84
N LEU A 129 10.21 3.64 4.61
CA LEU A 129 10.15 2.46 5.46
C LEU A 129 10.72 2.81 6.83
N ALA A 130 9.91 2.61 7.88
CA ALA A 130 10.31 2.86 9.26
C ALA A 130 10.14 1.61 10.14
N TRP A 131 11.04 1.42 11.10
CA TRP A 131 10.95 0.34 12.09
C TRP A 131 11.46 0.78 13.47
N PRO A 132 10.92 0.22 14.56
CA PRO A 132 11.35 0.56 15.92
C PRO A 132 12.76 0.04 16.17
N ALA A 133 13.71 0.97 16.37
CA ALA A 133 15.13 0.64 16.50
C ALA A 133 15.45 -0.18 17.76
N GLU A 134 14.59 -0.13 18.78
CA GLU A 134 14.72 -0.96 19.98
C GLU A 134 14.36 -2.45 19.74
N ARG A 135 13.50 -2.75 18.76
CA ARG A 135 13.05 -4.13 18.46
C ARG A 135 13.82 -4.77 17.33
N PHE A 136 14.17 -3.98 16.32
CA PHE A 136 14.77 -4.47 15.08
C PHE A 136 16.03 -3.70 14.75
N GLU A 137 17.06 -4.42 14.32
CA GLU A 137 18.22 -3.84 13.65
C GLU A 137 18.19 -4.20 12.17
N SER A 138 18.69 -3.30 11.32
CA SER A 138 18.83 -3.60 9.90
C SER A 138 20.12 -4.38 9.64
N VAL A 139 19.98 -5.52 8.96
CA VAL A 139 21.09 -6.32 8.43
C VAL A 139 21.53 -5.75 7.09
N THR A 140 20.56 -5.40 6.24
CA THR A 140 20.79 -4.77 4.94
C THR A 140 19.57 -3.95 4.55
N VAL A 141 19.80 -2.84 3.85
CA VAL A 141 18.75 -2.01 3.25
C VAL A 141 19.09 -1.77 1.79
N GLU A 142 18.10 -1.89 0.91
CA GLU A 142 18.26 -1.71 -0.53
C GLU A 142 17.19 -0.79 -1.11
N LEU A 143 17.62 0.11 -1.99
CA LEU A 143 16.78 0.97 -2.80
C LEU A 143 16.97 0.55 -4.26
N ALA A 144 16.04 -0.22 -4.81
CA ALA A 144 16.14 -0.72 -6.17
C ALA A 144 15.03 -0.13 -7.05
N ARG A 145 15.39 0.55 -8.14
CA ARG A 145 14.41 0.88 -9.18
C ARG A 145 13.88 -0.43 -9.77
N ALA A 146 12.57 -0.67 -9.69
CA ALA A 146 11.99 -1.94 -10.08
C ALA A 146 12.31 -2.31 -11.53
N ALA A 147 12.33 -1.31 -12.42
CA ALA A 147 12.71 -1.52 -13.81
C ALA A 147 14.18 -1.98 -13.98
N GLU A 148 15.10 -1.70 -13.06
CA GLU A 148 16.51 -2.09 -13.18
C GLU A 148 16.81 -3.47 -12.58
N THR A 149 15.80 -4.18 -12.07
CA THR A 149 15.98 -5.52 -11.47
C THR A 149 16.02 -6.65 -12.50
N LYS A 150 15.75 -6.32 -13.77
CA LYS A 150 15.98 -7.18 -14.94
C LYS A 150 16.82 -6.47 -15.99
N GLU A 151 17.50 -7.26 -16.80
CA GLU A 151 18.12 -6.77 -18.03
C GLU A 151 17.05 -6.67 -19.12
N TRP A 152 16.98 -5.51 -19.78
CA TRP A 152 16.08 -5.31 -20.92
C TRP A 152 16.82 -5.59 -22.22
N PRO A 153 16.17 -6.24 -23.20
CA PRO A 153 16.75 -6.36 -24.54
C PRO A 153 17.15 -4.99 -25.07
N ALA A 154 18.28 -4.92 -25.78
CA ALA A 154 18.65 -3.71 -26.51
C ALA A 154 17.51 -3.35 -27.47
N ALA A 155 17.10 -2.08 -27.50
CA ALA A 155 16.09 -1.62 -28.44
C ALA A 155 16.55 -1.99 -29.86
N GLU A 156 15.72 -2.73 -30.60
CA GLU A 156 16.00 -3.04 -31.99
C GLU A 156 15.98 -1.73 -32.79
N GLY A 157 17.17 -1.20 -33.10
CA GLY A 157 17.35 -0.16 -34.12
C GLY A 157 17.45 1.30 -33.62
N GLU A 158 18.55 1.65 -32.96
CA GLU A 158 19.32 2.80 -33.48
C GLU A 158 20.45 2.22 -34.32
N GLY A 159 20.17 1.94 -35.60
CA GLY A 159 21.25 1.75 -36.56
C GLY A 159 22.20 2.93 -36.45
N GLU A 160 23.50 2.65 -36.44
CA GLU A 160 24.58 3.63 -36.39
C GLU A 160 24.19 4.93 -37.10
N LYS A 161 23.87 5.99 -36.34
CA LYS A 161 23.94 7.36 -36.87
C LYS A 161 25.40 7.81 -36.92
N GLY A 162 26.22 7.02 -37.61
CA GLY A 162 27.57 7.35 -38.03
C GLY A 162 27.50 8.14 -39.33
N GLY A 163 26.93 9.34 -39.28
CA GLY A 163 26.94 10.28 -40.39
C GLY A 163 27.01 11.69 -39.81
N ARG A 164 28.11 12.40 -40.06
CA ARG A 164 28.21 13.84 -39.78
C ARG A 164 27.12 14.55 -40.59
N GLU A 165 25.94 14.74 -40.00
CA GLU A 165 24.92 15.62 -40.58
C GLU A 165 25.50 17.03 -40.64
N GLY A 166 25.71 17.52 -41.87
CA GLY A 166 26.25 18.85 -42.10
C GLY A 166 25.23 19.90 -41.67
N TRP A 167 25.70 21.01 -41.08
CA TRP A 167 24.87 22.15 -40.66
C TRP A 167 23.83 22.60 -41.70
N GLY A 168 24.13 22.43 -42.99
CA GLY A 168 23.21 22.71 -44.10
C GLY A 168 21.99 21.78 -44.20
N GLU A 169 22.13 20.49 -43.85
CA GLU A 169 21.00 19.54 -43.84
C GLU A 169 20.05 19.83 -42.68
N TRP A 170 20.59 20.25 -41.55
CA TRP A 170 19.82 20.63 -40.37
C TRP A 170 18.96 21.89 -40.64
N VAL A 171 19.53 22.90 -41.29
CA VAL A 171 18.81 24.13 -41.70
C VAL A 171 17.74 23.81 -42.76
N ALA A 172 18.04 22.94 -43.72
CA ALA A 172 17.06 22.52 -44.75
C ALA A 172 15.90 21.67 -44.18
N LYS A 173 16.12 20.95 -43.08
CA LYS A 173 15.08 20.18 -42.37
C LYS A 173 14.19 21.10 -41.54
N TRP A 174 14.78 22.11 -40.90
CA TRP A 174 14.05 23.16 -40.19
C TRP A 174 13.19 24.02 -41.13
N ALA A 175 13.72 24.41 -42.29
CA ALA A 175 12.99 25.20 -43.29
C ALA A 175 11.79 24.42 -43.87
N ARG A 176 11.92 23.10 -44.05
CA ARG A 176 10.81 22.24 -44.49
C ARG A 176 9.73 22.05 -43.43
N ALA A 177 10.12 21.94 -42.16
CA ALA A 177 9.17 21.86 -41.04
C ALA A 177 8.45 23.18 -40.77
N ALA A 178 9.08 24.32 -41.04
CA ALA A 178 8.51 25.64 -40.80
C ALA A 178 7.47 26.05 -41.86
N TRP A 179 7.61 25.63 -43.13
CA TRP A 179 6.75 26.07 -44.25
C TRP A 179 6.00 24.95 -45.00
N GLY A 180 6.13 23.69 -44.61
CA GLY A 180 5.43 22.56 -45.23
C GLY A 180 4.48 21.85 -44.27
N GLY A 181 3.18 22.11 -44.40
CA GLY A 181 2.14 21.35 -43.72
C GLY A 181 2.10 19.89 -44.18
N GLY A 182 1.83 18.98 -43.23
CA GLY A 182 1.35 17.62 -43.47
C GLY A 182 2.44 16.59 -43.83
N GLY A 183 2.86 15.78 -42.85
CA GLY A 183 3.76 14.66 -43.10
C GLY A 183 3.78 13.64 -41.97
N GLY A 184 2.76 12.77 -41.93
CA GLY A 184 2.86 11.38 -41.45
C GLY A 184 3.49 11.14 -40.07
N GLY A 185 2.90 11.69 -39.00
CA GLY A 185 3.14 11.16 -37.66
C GLY A 185 2.39 9.85 -37.50
N GLY A 186 3.00 8.73 -37.90
CA GLY A 186 2.49 7.42 -37.52
C GLY A 186 2.42 7.36 -35.99
N GLU A 187 1.22 7.15 -35.44
CA GLU A 187 1.04 6.96 -34.00
C GLU A 187 2.00 5.87 -33.53
N ARG A 188 2.98 6.25 -32.72
CA ARG A 188 3.91 5.30 -32.12
C ARG A 188 3.07 4.39 -31.23
N ARG A 189 2.88 3.15 -31.67
CA ARG A 189 2.07 2.15 -30.96
C ARG A 189 2.62 1.99 -29.55
N PHE A 190 1.74 2.03 -28.54
CA PHE A 190 2.10 1.85 -27.15
C PHE A 190 2.79 0.49 -26.96
N ASP A 191 4.00 0.50 -26.38
CA ASP A 191 4.77 -0.70 -26.03
C ASP A 191 4.90 -0.79 -24.51
N ALA A 192 4.27 -1.81 -23.93
CA ALA A 192 4.27 -2.02 -22.48
C ALA A 192 5.66 -2.35 -21.91
N LEU A 193 6.55 -3.00 -22.67
CA LEU A 193 7.90 -3.33 -22.20
C LEU A 193 8.78 -2.08 -22.17
N GLU A 194 8.74 -1.28 -23.24
CA GLU A 194 9.44 0.01 -23.28
C GLU A 194 8.93 0.94 -22.18
N GLU A 195 7.61 0.96 -21.97
CA GLU A 195 7.00 1.78 -20.92
C GLU A 195 7.38 1.31 -19.52
N ALA A 196 7.37 0.00 -19.25
CA ALA A 196 7.83 -0.56 -17.98
C ALA A 196 9.32 -0.24 -17.72
N ALA A 197 10.19 -0.37 -18.73
CA ALA A 197 11.62 -0.10 -18.60
C ALA A 197 11.93 1.35 -18.20
N ARG A 198 11.07 2.30 -18.60
CA ARG A 198 11.20 3.74 -18.33
C ARG A 198 10.73 4.16 -16.95
N ARG A 199 9.96 3.32 -16.25
CA ARG A 199 9.43 3.68 -14.93
C ARG A 199 10.54 3.81 -13.91
N LYS A 200 10.34 4.78 -13.03
CA LYS A 200 11.34 5.17 -12.01
C LYS A 200 11.01 4.63 -10.63
N ASN A 201 9.84 4.04 -10.43
CA ASN A 201 9.36 3.55 -9.16
C ASN A 201 10.39 2.65 -8.47
N VAL A 202 10.65 2.94 -7.19
CA VAL A 202 11.65 2.28 -6.37
C VAL A 202 10.97 1.31 -5.40
N LEU A 203 11.52 0.11 -5.31
CA LEU A 203 11.28 -0.84 -4.23
C LEU A 203 12.30 -0.56 -3.13
N LEU A 204 11.82 -0.21 -1.93
CA LEU A 204 12.65 -0.02 -0.74
C LEU A 204 12.48 -1.24 0.16
N SER A 205 13.57 -1.97 0.36
CA SER A 205 13.59 -3.23 1.10
C SER A 205 14.55 -3.18 2.28
N ALA A 206 14.17 -3.73 3.42
CA ALA A 206 15.06 -3.94 4.56
C ALA A 206 15.00 -5.40 5.01
N LYS A 207 16.17 -6.00 5.25
CA LYS A 207 16.31 -7.26 5.99
C LYS A 207 16.58 -6.89 7.43
N LEU A 208 15.68 -7.31 8.31
CA LEU A 208 15.66 -6.91 9.72
C LEU A 208 15.89 -8.13 10.60
N ARG A 209 16.69 -7.95 11.64
CA ARG A 209 16.89 -8.94 12.71
C ARG A 209 16.16 -8.48 13.97
N CYS A 210 15.30 -9.35 14.50
CA CYS A 210 14.63 -9.11 15.77
C CYS A 210 15.64 -9.26 16.91
N LYS A 211 15.90 -8.18 17.66
CA LYS A 211 16.89 -8.17 18.75
C LYS A 211 16.57 -9.16 19.88
N ARG A 212 15.28 -9.43 20.11
CA ARG A 212 14.82 -10.36 21.15
C ARG A 212 14.96 -11.83 20.76
N THR A 213 14.64 -12.16 19.50
CA THR A 213 14.52 -13.56 19.06
C THR A 213 15.64 -13.99 18.12
N ALA A 214 16.50 -13.06 17.70
CA ALA A 214 17.49 -13.21 16.66
C ALA A 214 16.96 -13.61 15.27
N LYS A 215 15.64 -13.84 15.11
CA LYS A 215 15.02 -14.18 13.82
C LYS A 215 15.16 -13.03 12.82
N GLU A 216 15.44 -13.40 11.58
CA GLU A 216 15.51 -12.48 10.46
C GLU A 216 14.28 -12.59 9.58
N PHE A 217 13.89 -11.46 8.99
CA PHE A 217 12.85 -11.38 7.99
C PHE A 217 13.08 -10.15 7.12
N SER A 218 12.40 -10.05 5.98
CA SER A 218 12.46 -8.86 5.13
C SER A 218 11.10 -8.16 5.02
N VAL A 219 11.13 -6.84 4.93
CA VAL A 219 9.98 -6.01 4.58
C VAL A 219 10.34 -5.10 3.42
N SER A 220 9.49 -5.09 2.40
CA SER A 220 9.62 -4.25 1.22
C SER A 220 8.39 -3.37 1.06
N THR A 221 8.60 -2.10 0.73
CA THR A 221 7.53 -1.16 0.35
C THR A 221 7.64 -0.79 -1.12
N TYR A 222 6.50 -0.79 -1.82
CA TYR A 222 6.41 -0.39 -3.20
C TYR A 222 5.24 0.57 -3.44
N HIS A 223 5.40 1.48 -4.39
CA HIS A 223 4.30 2.23 -4.95
C HIS A 223 4.30 1.96 -6.45
N MET A 224 3.30 1.23 -6.93
CA MET A 224 3.16 0.85 -8.33
C MET A 224 2.95 2.08 -9.22
N PRO A 225 3.47 2.09 -10.47
CA PRO A 225 3.15 3.16 -11.40
C PRO A 225 1.63 3.35 -11.56
N CYS A 226 1.15 4.56 -11.26
CA CYS A 226 -0.22 4.95 -11.51
C CYS A 226 -0.43 5.10 -13.03
N LEU A 227 -1.27 4.22 -13.59
CA LEU A 227 -1.36 3.99 -15.03
C LEU A 227 -2.81 3.85 -15.52
N PHE A 228 -3.71 4.64 -14.93
CA PHE A 228 -5.13 4.66 -15.29
C PHE A 228 -5.34 4.84 -16.80
N GLY A 229 -6.12 3.92 -17.39
CA GLY A 229 -6.47 3.93 -18.81
C GLY A 229 -5.35 3.48 -19.77
N SER A 230 -4.18 3.08 -19.25
CA SER A 230 -3.10 2.50 -20.06
C SER A 230 -3.15 0.96 -20.08
N ASP A 231 -2.26 0.33 -20.84
CA ASP A 231 -2.18 -1.14 -20.94
C ASP A 231 -1.76 -1.76 -19.59
N GLU A 232 -2.65 -2.58 -19.02
CA GLU A 232 -2.46 -3.31 -17.76
C GLU A 232 -1.20 -4.20 -17.77
N LYS A 233 -0.67 -4.55 -18.95
CA LYS A 233 0.62 -5.24 -19.10
C LYS A 233 1.76 -4.56 -18.35
N VAL A 234 1.81 -3.22 -18.30
CA VAL A 234 2.88 -2.51 -17.56
C VAL A 234 2.79 -2.82 -16.07
N VAL A 235 1.57 -2.84 -15.53
CA VAL A 235 1.31 -3.15 -14.13
C VAL A 235 1.63 -4.63 -13.84
N VAL A 236 1.28 -5.55 -14.75
CA VAL A 236 1.68 -6.97 -14.69
C VAL A 236 3.20 -7.13 -14.63
N ILE A 237 3.94 -6.41 -15.49
CA ILE A 237 5.41 -6.42 -15.48
C ILE A 237 5.95 -5.93 -14.14
N HIS A 238 5.48 -4.78 -13.66
CA HIS A 238 5.95 -4.20 -12.41
C HIS A 238 5.56 -5.03 -11.17
N ALA A 239 4.40 -5.67 -11.17
CA ALA A 239 4.00 -6.61 -10.13
C ALA A 239 5.00 -7.78 -10.02
N ALA A 240 5.39 -8.38 -11.15
CA ALA A 240 6.41 -9.42 -11.17
C ALA A 240 7.79 -8.89 -10.74
N LEU A 241 8.23 -7.73 -11.25
CA LEU A 241 9.52 -7.13 -10.89
C LEU A 241 9.62 -6.85 -9.38
N ALA A 242 8.57 -6.29 -8.78
CA ALA A 242 8.51 -6.01 -7.35
C ALA A 242 8.53 -7.29 -6.51
N ALA A 243 7.67 -8.26 -6.84
CA ALA A 243 7.58 -9.53 -6.11
C ALA A 243 8.85 -10.37 -6.21
N GLN A 244 9.40 -10.53 -7.41
CA GLN A 244 10.66 -11.25 -7.62
C GLN A 244 11.84 -10.56 -6.93
N ARG A 245 11.90 -9.22 -6.96
CA ARG A 245 12.98 -8.51 -6.28
C ARG A 245 12.86 -8.62 -4.76
N ALA A 246 11.66 -8.51 -4.20
CA ALA A 246 11.43 -8.72 -2.78
C ALA A 246 11.86 -10.13 -2.33
N ALA A 247 11.49 -11.17 -3.09
CA ALA A 247 11.90 -12.54 -2.83
C ALA A 247 13.43 -12.73 -2.92
N LYS A 248 14.05 -12.19 -3.99
CA LYS A 248 15.50 -12.26 -4.20
C LYS A 248 16.28 -11.53 -3.09
N PHE A 249 15.78 -10.37 -2.64
CA PHE A 249 16.40 -9.60 -1.57
C PHE A 249 16.25 -10.29 -0.20
N ALA A 250 15.13 -10.96 0.03
CA ALA A 250 14.91 -11.76 1.23
C ALA A 250 15.93 -12.89 1.33
N ASP A 251 16.31 -13.52 0.22
CA ASP A 251 17.36 -14.55 0.18
C ASP A 251 17.09 -15.67 1.20
N GLY A 252 15.90 -16.29 1.08
CA GLY A 252 15.48 -17.43 1.89
C GLY A 252 14.87 -17.08 3.25
N VAL A 253 14.94 -15.84 3.74
CA VAL A 253 14.21 -15.46 4.96
C VAL A 253 12.74 -15.13 4.67
N PRO A 254 11.83 -15.28 5.66
CA PRO A 254 10.44 -14.83 5.54
C PRO A 254 10.36 -13.37 5.09
N TYR A 255 9.43 -13.03 4.19
CA TYR A 255 9.34 -11.66 3.69
C TYR A 255 7.92 -11.14 3.52
N ILE A 256 7.82 -9.82 3.58
CA ILE A 256 6.59 -9.04 3.41
C ILE A 256 6.82 -8.06 2.26
N LEU A 257 5.82 -7.92 1.39
CA LEU A 257 5.77 -6.92 0.34
C LEU A 257 4.48 -6.11 0.51
N ALA A 258 4.61 -4.88 0.99
CA ALA A 258 3.48 -3.99 1.28
C ALA A 258 3.51 -2.76 0.38
N GLY A 259 2.37 -2.12 0.14
CA GLY A 259 2.34 -0.97 -0.74
C GLY A 259 0.98 -0.57 -1.27
N ASP A 260 1.00 0.51 -2.04
CA ASP A 260 -0.05 0.86 -2.99
C ASP A 260 0.31 0.24 -4.33
N PHE A 261 -0.51 -0.71 -4.78
CA PHE A 261 -0.26 -1.46 -5.99
C PHE A 261 -1.05 -0.96 -7.19
N ASN A 262 -1.90 0.06 -7.06
CA ASN A 262 -2.69 0.62 -8.17
C ASN A 262 -3.43 -0.43 -9.02
N PHE A 263 -3.81 -1.57 -8.44
CA PHE A 263 -4.62 -2.60 -9.09
C PHE A 263 -5.65 -3.17 -8.12
N THR A 264 -6.74 -3.72 -8.65
CA THR A 264 -7.84 -4.26 -7.83
C THR A 264 -7.72 -5.78 -7.64
N PRO A 265 -8.46 -6.38 -6.68
CA PRO A 265 -8.43 -7.84 -6.46
C PRO A 265 -8.88 -8.69 -7.67
N THR A 266 -9.61 -8.10 -8.61
CA THR A 266 -10.10 -8.79 -9.82
C THR A 266 -9.14 -8.69 -11.01
N SER A 267 -8.10 -7.86 -10.89
CA SER A 267 -7.14 -7.56 -11.94
C SER A 267 -6.12 -8.69 -12.20
N SER A 268 -5.47 -8.63 -13.36
CA SER A 268 -4.41 -9.56 -13.76
C SER A 268 -3.16 -9.52 -12.88
N PRO A 269 -2.59 -8.35 -12.51
CA PRO A 269 -1.42 -8.31 -11.63
C PRO A 269 -1.70 -8.87 -10.22
N TYR A 270 -2.93 -8.72 -9.70
CA TYR A 270 -3.31 -9.34 -8.44
C TYR A 270 -3.27 -10.88 -8.53
N LYS A 271 -3.89 -11.46 -9.58
CA LYS A 271 -3.83 -12.91 -9.85
C LYS A 271 -2.41 -13.39 -10.07
N LEU A 272 -1.58 -12.61 -10.77
CA LEU A 272 -0.18 -12.95 -10.96
C LEU A 272 0.57 -13.10 -9.62
N ILE A 273 0.37 -12.16 -8.69
CA ILE A 273 1.01 -12.19 -7.38
C ILE A 273 0.51 -13.36 -6.53
N THR A 274 -0.80 -13.62 -6.56
CA THR A 274 -1.45 -14.58 -5.64
C THR A 274 -1.53 -16.02 -6.17
N GLU A 275 -1.51 -16.20 -7.49
CA GLU A 275 -1.53 -17.51 -8.16
C GLU A 275 -0.16 -17.87 -8.76
N GLY A 276 0.74 -16.88 -8.87
CA GLY A 276 2.13 -17.05 -9.27
C GLY A 276 2.38 -16.98 -10.77
N GLN A 277 1.34 -17.11 -11.59
CA GLN A 277 1.44 -16.98 -13.04
C GLN A 277 0.09 -16.66 -13.66
N LEU A 278 0.09 -15.99 -14.81
CA LEU A 278 -1.09 -15.87 -15.65
C LEU A 278 -1.14 -17.02 -16.67
N PRO A 279 -2.33 -17.45 -17.12
CA PRO A 279 -2.47 -18.45 -18.17
C PRO A 279 -1.74 -18.06 -19.45
N ALA A 280 -1.23 -19.05 -20.18
CA ALA A 280 -0.65 -18.82 -21.50
C ALA A 280 -1.70 -18.18 -22.44
N GLY A 281 -1.31 -17.12 -23.15
CA GLY A 281 -2.22 -16.36 -24.02
C GLY A 281 -3.17 -15.40 -23.30
N HIS A 282 -3.04 -15.21 -21.99
CA HIS A 282 -3.81 -14.19 -21.27
C HIS A 282 -3.59 -12.79 -21.90
N PRO A 283 -4.64 -11.99 -22.18
CA PRO A 283 -4.50 -10.72 -22.91
C PRO A 283 -3.54 -9.70 -22.29
N GLN A 284 -3.38 -9.77 -20.96
CA GLN A 284 -2.52 -8.90 -20.17
C GLN A 284 -1.15 -9.49 -19.85
N LEU A 285 -0.86 -10.70 -20.32
CA LEU A 285 0.49 -11.24 -20.25
C LEU A 285 1.33 -10.55 -21.35
N PRO A 286 2.43 -9.85 -21.01
CA PRO A 286 3.26 -9.19 -22.01
C PRO A 286 3.90 -10.23 -22.94
N GLN A 287 3.97 -9.90 -24.23
CA GLN A 287 4.68 -10.71 -25.20
C GLN A 287 6.18 -10.53 -25.00
N MET A 288 6.85 -11.56 -24.48
CA MET A 288 8.29 -11.55 -24.23
C MET A 288 9.05 -12.07 -25.46
N ALA A 289 10.20 -11.45 -25.76
CA ALA A 289 11.13 -12.00 -26.73
C ALA A 289 11.65 -13.37 -26.25
N ALA A 290 11.83 -14.33 -27.16
CA ALA A 290 12.30 -15.67 -26.81
C ALA A 290 13.69 -15.66 -26.12
N ALA A 291 14.53 -14.69 -26.48
CA ALA A 291 15.86 -14.49 -25.91
C ALA A 291 15.87 -13.80 -24.55
N ASP A 292 14.78 -13.14 -24.14
CA ASP A 292 14.68 -12.61 -22.78
C ASP A 292 14.55 -13.81 -21.83
N ALA A 293 15.42 -13.91 -20.81
CA ALA A 293 15.36 -14.98 -19.82
C ALA A 293 14.35 -14.69 -18.71
N TRP A 294 13.98 -13.42 -18.54
CA TRP A 294 13.05 -12.98 -17.51
C TRP A 294 11.60 -13.28 -17.91
N ARG A 295 10.79 -13.74 -16.96
CA ARG A 295 9.36 -14.01 -17.16
C ARG A 295 8.54 -13.28 -16.11
N PRO A 296 7.35 -12.77 -16.45
CA PRO A 296 6.42 -12.17 -15.50
C PRO A 296 5.70 -13.29 -14.72
N GLU A 297 6.42 -13.89 -13.77
CA GLU A 297 5.93 -14.94 -12.86
C GLU A 297 6.35 -14.64 -11.42
N VAL A 298 5.60 -15.14 -10.43
CA VAL A 298 5.89 -14.98 -9.01
C VAL A 298 5.98 -16.36 -8.39
N ARG A 299 7.18 -16.78 -8.02
CA ARG A 299 7.46 -18.13 -7.51
C ARG A 299 8.24 -18.06 -6.20
N PRO A 300 7.69 -18.60 -5.09
CA PRO A 300 6.30 -19.04 -4.93
C PRO A 300 5.31 -17.85 -4.95
N PRO A 301 4.00 -18.09 -5.18
CA PRO A 301 2.98 -17.05 -5.05
C PRO A 301 2.93 -16.47 -3.63
N LEU A 302 2.50 -15.22 -3.53
CA LEU A 302 2.32 -14.52 -2.25
C LEU A 302 0.89 -14.65 -1.74
N ARG A 303 0.74 -14.54 -0.43
CA ARG A 303 -0.58 -14.51 0.24
C ARG A 303 -0.93 -13.08 0.60
N SER A 304 -2.18 -12.68 0.45
CA SER A 304 -2.66 -11.40 1.01
C SER A 304 -3.06 -11.58 2.46
N ALA A 305 -2.57 -10.69 3.35
CA ALA A 305 -2.91 -10.73 4.77
C ALA A 305 -4.42 -10.51 5.03
N TYR A 306 -5.06 -9.64 4.24
CA TYR A 306 -6.50 -9.36 4.37
C TYR A 306 -7.34 -10.54 3.89
N LEU A 307 -7.01 -11.11 2.73
CA LEU A 307 -7.69 -12.30 2.22
C LEU A 307 -7.57 -13.48 3.21
N GLU A 308 -6.39 -13.70 3.79
CA GLU A 308 -6.18 -14.79 4.76
C GLU A 308 -6.97 -14.57 6.06
N ALA A 309 -7.02 -13.33 6.57
CA ALA A 309 -7.70 -13.02 7.82
C ALA A 309 -9.23 -12.98 7.70
N LEU A 310 -9.76 -12.47 6.58
CA LEU A 310 -11.19 -12.17 6.44
C LEU A 310 -11.91 -13.09 5.44
N GLY A 311 -11.17 -13.88 4.65
CA GLY A 311 -11.71 -14.67 3.55
C GLY A 311 -12.04 -13.84 2.30
N ALA A 312 -11.83 -12.52 2.33
CA ALA A 312 -11.99 -11.60 1.20
C ALA A 312 -11.06 -10.40 1.37
N GLU A 313 -10.73 -9.75 0.25
CA GLU A 313 -10.10 -8.43 0.28
C GLU A 313 -11.12 -7.37 0.76
N PRO A 314 -10.67 -6.25 1.34
CA PRO A 314 -11.59 -5.18 1.74
C PRO A 314 -12.32 -4.61 0.52
N ASP A 315 -13.44 -3.95 0.76
CA ASP A 315 -14.21 -3.30 -0.30
C ASP A 315 -13.43 -2.17 -0.98
N PHE A 316 -12.68 -1.41 -0.19
CA PHE A 316 -11.83 -0.34 -0.70
C PHE A 316 -10.69 -0.02 0.25
N THR A 317 -9.62 0.51 -0.32
CA THR A 317 -8.53 1.17 0.42
C THR A 317 -8.26 2.57 -0.13
N ASN A 318 -8.74 2.90 -1.33
CA ASN A 318 -8.77 4.24 -1.90
C ASN A 318 -10.23 4.70 -2.09
N LEU A 319 -10.52 5.97 -1.77
CA LEU A 319 -11.77 6.64 -2.09
C LEU A 319 -11.48 8.05 -2.62
N ALA A 320 -11.53 8.22 -3.93
CA ALA A 320 -11.22 9.48 -4.59
C ALA A 320 -12.29 9.88 -5.61
N LEU A 321 -12.76 11.12 -5.53
CA LEU A 321 -13.47 11.80 -6.62
C LEU A 321 -12.63 13.00 -7.05
N ASN A 322 -11.91 12.81 -8.14
CA ASN A 322 -11.05 13.85 -8.71
C ASN A 322 -11.70 14.51 -9.92
N LYS A 323 -11.09 15.59 -10.42
CA LYS A 323 -11.58 16.36 -11.57
C LYS A 323 -11.78 15.56 -12.87
N PHE A 324 -11.22 14.35 -12.97
CA PHE A 324 -11.35 13.46 -14.12
C PHE A 324 -12.39 12.35 -13.89
N SER A 325 -12.86 12.14 -12.66
CA SER A 325 -13.75 11.04 -12.26
C SER A 325 -15.22 11.22 -12.72
N GLY A 326 -15.59 12.38 -13.27
CA GLY A 326 -16.99 12.71 -13.53
C GLY A 326 -17.76 12.84 -12.22
N GLU A 327 -18.88 12.13 -12.08
CA GLU A 327 -19.74 12.17 -10.88
C GLU A 327 -19.56 10.97 -9.94
N GLN A 328 -18.86 9.91 -10.39
CA GLN A 328 -18.70 8.67 -9.63
C GLN A 328 -17.33 8.63 -8.97
N SER A 329 -17.31 8.36 -7.67
CA SER A 329 -16.07 8.16 -6.92
C SER A 329 -15.39 6.86 -7.35
N PHE A 330 -14.08 6.91 -7.54
CA PHE A 330 -13.26 5.70 -7.55
C PHE A 330 -13.14 5.22 -6.10
N CYS A 331 -13.56 4.00 -5.82
CA CYS A 331 -13.67 3.45 -4.47
C CYS A 331 -13.30 1.97 -4.51
N GLU A 332 -12.01 1.66 -4.53
CA GLU A 332 -11.53 0.30 -4.78
C GLU A 332 -10.34 -0.04 -3.88
N THR A 333 -10.05 -1.33 -3.74
CA THR A 333 -8.89 -1.84 -3.00
C THR A 333 -7.67 -1.83 -3.88
N LEU A 334 -6.67 -1.04 -3.48
CA LEU A 334 -5.40 -0.85 -4.19
C LEU A 334 -4.17 -1.17 -3.32
N ASP A 335 -4.35 -1.17 -1.99
CA ASP A 335 -3.28 -1.33 -1.03
C ASP A 335 -3.27 -2.73 -0.45
N TYR A 336 -2.10 -3.35 -0.40
CA TYR A 336 -1.96 -4.74 0.02
C TYR A 336 -0.77 -4.93 0.97
N ILE A 337 -0.87 -5.94 1.82
CA ILE A 337 0.24 -6.48 2.61
C ILE A 337 0.37 -7.95 2.20
N PHE A 338 1.27 -8.21 1.25
CA PHE A 338 1.55 -9.55 0.76
C PHE A 338 2.63 -10.24 1.60
N LEU A 339 2.48 -11.53 1.81
CA LEU A 339 3.30 -12.37 2.66
C LEU A 339 3.92 -13.52 1.85
N SER A 340 5.19 -13.82 2.12
CA SER A 340 5.79 -15.07 1.67
C SER A 340 5.00 -16.29 2.20
N PRO A 341 4.97 -17.42 1.47
CA PRO A 341 4.34 -18.63 1.97
C PRO A 341 5.11 -19.22 3.16
N GLY A 342 4.43 -20.07 3.94
CA GLY A 342 5.04 -20.91 4.96
C GLY A 342 5.12 -20.28 6.35
N ASP A 343 5.88 -19.19 6.50
CA ASP A 343 6.37 -18.79 7.83
C ASP A 343 5.49 -17.76 8.56
N TRP A 344 4.61 -17.07 7.84
CA TRP A 344 3.72 -16.06 8.42
C TRP A 344 2.33 -16.63 8.74
N ALA A 345 1.84 -16.35 9.94
CA ALA A 345 0.43 -16.49 10.30
C ALA A 345 -0.16 -15.11 10.58
N VAL A 346 -1.36 -14.84 10.06
CA VAL A 346 -2.05 -13.58 10.28
C VAL A 346 -2.87 -13.65 11.57
N GLY A 347 -2.50 -12.84 12.57
CA GLY A 347 -3.22 -12.74 13.84
C GLY A 347 -4.44 -11.81 13.78
N GLY A 348 -4.41 -10.82 12.88
CA GLY A 348 -5.52 -9.91 12.64
C GLY A 348 -5.15 -8.79 11.67
N VAL A 349 -6.15 -8.08 11.18
CA VAL A 349 -6.00 -6.92 10.29
C VAL A 349 -6.85 -5.75 10.77
N LYS A 350 -6.55 -4.53 10.32
CA LYS A 350 -7.39 -3.37 10.61
C LYS A 350 -8.78 -3.60 10.02
N PRO A 351 -9.86 -3.56 10.83
CA PRO A 351 -11.20 -3.56 10.30
C PRO A 351 -11.43 -2.29 9.47
N LEU A 352 -11.88 -2.46 8.23
CA LEU A 352 -12.29 -1.37 7.35
C LEU A 352 -13.81 -1.39 7.19
N PRO A 353 -14.47 -0.22 7.15
CA PRO A 353 -15.91 -0.18 6.92
C PRO A 353 -16.23 -0.66 5.50
N PRO A 354 -17.38 -1.32 5.29
CA PRO A 354 -17.82 -1.69 3.95
C PRO A 354 -18.24 -0.44 3.17
N ARG A 355 -18.22 -0.52 1.83
CA ARG A 355 -18.43 0.66 0.96
C ARG A 355 -19.82 1.27 1.13
N GLU A 356 -20.84 0.45 1.38
CA GLU A 356 -22.22 0.90 1.59
C GLU A 356 -22.40 1.70 2.89
N ALA A 357 -21.49 1.55 3.86
CA ALA A 357 -21.52 2.35 5.08
C ALA A 357 -20.88 3.74 4.89
N VAL A 358 -20.04 3.92 3.86
CA VAL A 358 -19.23 5.14 3.64
C VAL A 358 -19.79 6.01 2.53
N LEU A 359 -20.06 5.43 1.36
CA LEU A 359 -20.45 6.19 0.16
C LEU A 359 -21.71 7.06 0.31
N PRO A 360 -22.72 6.72 1.14
CA PRO A 360 -23.86 7.61 1.39
C PRO A 360 -23.49 8.92 2.10
N HIS A 361 -22.35 8.95 2.80
CA HIS A 361 -21.95 10.05 3.69
C HIS A 361 -20.66 10.73 3.27
N CYS A 362 -19.83 10.08 2.43
CA CYS A 362 -18.57 10.63 1.96
C CYS A 362 -18.32 10.24 0.50
N LYS A 363 -18.16 11.25 -0.36
CA LYS A 363 -17.88 11.04 -1.79
C LYS A 363 -16.39 10.92 -2.09
N SER A 364 -15.53 11.51 -1.28
CA SER A 364 -14.09 11.51 -1.53
C SER A 364 -13.36 11.73 -0.24
N TYR A 365 -12.24 11.03 -0.11
CA TYR A 365 -11.16 11.41 0.77
C TYR A 365 -10.16 12.29 -0.02
N PRO A 366 -9.33 13.12 0.64
CA PRO A 366 -9.28 13.38 2.09
C PRO A 366 -10.57 13.99 2.67
N SER A 367 -10.83 13.72 3.93
CA SER A 367 -11.98 14.20 4.71
C SER A 367 -11.54 14.62 6.12
N ALA A 368 -12.50 15.01 6.97
CA ALA A 368 -12.23 15.36 8.36
C ALA A 368 -11.57 14.22 9.16
N SER A 369 -11.88 12.96 8.83
CA SER A 369 -11.35 11.76 9.50
C SER A 369 -10.20 11.09 8.75
N GLU A 370 -10.15 11.21 7.42
CA GLU A 370 -9.14 10.54 6.58
C GLU A 370 -8.25 11.58 5.88
N PRO A 371 -6.95 11.69 6.21
CA PRO A 371 -6.08 12.75 5.68
C PRO A 371 -5.39 12.42 4.36
N SER A 372 -5.66 11.25 3.78
CA SER A 372 -5.23 10.80 2.47
C SER A 372 -6.45 10.29 1.72
N ASP A 373 -6.40 10.22 0.40
CA ASP A 373 -7.43 9.53 -0.39
C ASP A 373 -7.36 8.00 -0.22
N HIS A 374 -6.26 7.49 0.34
CA HIS A 374 -6.12 6.14 0.84
C HIS A 374 -6.39 6.04 2.34
N VAL A 375 -6.77 4.85 2.81
CA VAL A 375 -6.86 4.52 4.24
C VAL A 375 -5.62 3.75 4.69
N LEU A 376 -5.13 4.07 5.89
CA LEU A 376 -4.05 3.28 6.50
C LEU A 376 -4.54 1.86 6.76
N ILE A 377 -3.80 0.85 6.30
CA ILE A 377 -4.06 -0.56 6.58
C ILE A 377 -2.96 -1.16 7.47
N TRP A 378 -3.30 -2.17 8.28
CA TRP A 378 -2.31 -2.92 9.04
C TRP A 378 -2.66 -4.39 9.18
N ALA A 379 -1.63 -5.22 9.35
CA ALA A 379 -1.74 -6.63 9.67
C ALA A 379 -0.82 -6.98 10.86
N ASP A 380 -1.36 -7.72 11.81
CA ASP A 380 -0.62 -8.36 12.90
C ASP A 380 -0.14 -9.73 12.44
N LEU A 381 1.18 -9.91 12.42
CA LEU A 381 1.83 -11.09 11.87
C LEU A 381 2.59 -11.85 12.96
N HIS A 382 2.47 -13.16 12.93
CA HIS A 382 3.23 -14.09 13.75
C HIS A 382 4.20 -14.85 12.85
N LEU A 383 5.45 -14.94 13.29
CA LEU A 383 6.48 -15.69 12.57
C LEU A 383 6.66 -17.06 13.22
N ALA A 384 6.48 -18.12 12.43
CA ALA A 384 6.58 -19.50 12.88
C ALA A 384 7.87 -19.75 13.67
N GLU A 385 7.77 -20.57 14.72
CA GLU A 385 8.94 -21.08 15.43
C GLU A 385 9.61 -22.15 14.57
N GLU A 386 10.95 -22.17 14.56
CA GLU A 386 11.70 -23.24 13.89
C GLU A 386 11.22 -24.59 14.47
N LYS A 387 10.89 -25.53 13.58
CA LYS A 387 10.43 -26.87 13.96
C LYS A 387 11.55 -27.74 14.51
#